data_AF-L1INW3-F1
#
_entry.id   AF-L1INW3-F1
#
_cell.length_a   1.000
_cell.length_b   1.000
_cell.length_c   1.000
_cell.angle_alpha   90.00
_cell.angle_beta   90.00
_cell.angle_gamma   90.00
#
_symmetry.space_group_name_H-M   'P 1'
#
loop_
_entity.id
_entity.type
_entity.pdbx_description
1 polymer ?
#
loop_
_entity_poly.entity_id
_entity_poly.type
_entity_poly.pdbx_seq_one_letter_code
_entity_poly.pdbx_strand_id
1 'polypeptide(L)'
;LVILDEGHRLKNDKSKISKAIRGLQTKRRIILTGTPIQNKLEEYWCMVDFVYPEFLGTKKRFNNLFANPIKCGMLADSEMSKVRMGKRRMHVLVKKLAPIVQRRDESILRALLPPKQEFVLYTRLSEIQQCLY
;
A
#
# COMPACT_ATOMS: atom_id res chain seq x y z
N LEU A 1 -9.52 -17.65 14.34
CA LEU A 1 -9.66 -16.65 13.26
C LEU A 1 -9.27 -15.32 13.84
N VAL A 2 -8.38 -14.58 13.18
CA VAL A 2 -7.98 -13.23 13.60
C VAL A 2 -8.32 -12.28 12.46
N ILE A 3 -8.97 -11.17 12.78
CA ILE A 3 -9.29 -10.09 11.85
C ILE A 3 -8.64 -8.84 12.38
N LEU A 4 -7.82 -8.19 11.57
CA LEU A 4 -7.19 -6.92 11.90
C LEU A 4 -7.86 -5.83 11.10
N ASP A 5 -8.53 -4.93 11.82
CA ASP A 5 -9.01 -3.70 11.23
C ASP A 5 -7.90 -2.65 11.16
N GLU A 6 -7.95 -1.80 10.15
CA GLU A 6 -6.91 -0.83 9.84
C GLU A 6 -5.49 -1.42 9.79
N GLY A 7 -5.32 -2.50 9.01
CA GLY A 7 -4.06 -3.23 8.89
C GLY A 7 -2.87 -2.38 8.42
N HIS A 8 -3.13 -1.19 7.88
CA HIS A 8 -2.09 -0.19 7.66
C HIS A 8 -1.37 0.22 8.96
N ARG A 9 -1.84 -0.14 10.16
CA ARG A 9 -1.11 0.01 11.43
C ARG A 9 0.06 -0.96 11.58
N LEU A 10 0.09 -2.05 10.80
CA LEU A 10 1.17 -3.06 10.78
C LEU A 10 2.40 -2.67 9.94
N LYS A 11 2.64 -1.37 9.70
CA LYS A 11 3.71 -0.89 8.81
C LYS A 11 5.09 -1.42 9.18
N ASN A 12 5.35 -1.53 10.47
CA ASN A 12 6.67 -1.84 10.99
C ASN A 12 6.72 -3.24 11.58
N ASP A 13 7.45 -4.11 10.89
CA ASP A 13 7.82 -5.46 11.30
C ASP A 13 8.39 -5.55 12.73
N LYS A 14 9.10 -4.49 13.16
CA LYS A 14 9.78 -4.40 14.46
C LYS A 14 8.89 -3.88 15.59
N SER A 15 7.66 -3.45 15.29
CA SER A 15 6.77 -2.90 16.32
C SER A 15 6.36 -3.98 17.34
N LYS A 16 6.11 -3.57 18.59
CA LYS A 16 5.61 -4.49 19.65
C LYS A 16 4.32 -5.18 19.21
N ILE A 17 3.45 -4.43 18.54
CA ILE A 17 2.16 -4.91 18.00
C ILE A 17 2.40 -6.01 16.96
N SER A 18 3.27 -5.79 15.97
CA SER A 18 3.57 -6.78 14.93
C SER A 18 4.20 -8.06 15.48
N LYS A 19 5.00 -7.96 16.55
CA LYS A 19 5.55 -9.13 17.24
C LYS A 19 4.47 -9.91 17.99
N ALA A 20 3.64 -9.22 18.77
CA ALA A 20 2.55 -9.84 19.53
C ALA A 20 1.55 -10.55 18.60
N ILE A 21 1.13 -9.87 17.53
CA ILE A 21 0.18 -10.40 16.55
C ILE A 21 0.74 -11.62 15.80
N ARG A 22 2.05 -11.65 15.50
CA ARG A 22 2.69 -12.83 14.90
C ARG A 22 2.77 -14.03 15.83
N GLY A 23 2.85 -13.81 17.13
CA GLY A 23 2.79 -14.88 18.13
C GLY A 23 1.42 -15.55 18.24
N LEU A 24 0.36 -14.94 17.70
CA LEU A 24 -0.98 -15.51 17.74
C LEU A 24 -1.08 -16.74 16.81
N GLN A 25 -1.33 -17.90 17.43
CA GLN A 25 -1.63 -19.14 16.73
C GLN A 25 -3.09 -19.13 16.26
N THR A 26 -3.29 -19.07 14.95
CA THR A 26 -4.62 -19.11 14.33
C THR A 26 -4.53 -19.74 12.95
N LYS A 27 -5.57 -20.49 12.56
CA LYS A 27 -5.67 -21.11 11.23
C LYS A 27 -6.04 -20.13 10.12
N ARG A 28 -6.67 -19.01 10.47
CA ARG A 28 -7.22 -18.02 9.51
C ARG A 28 -6.89 -16.61 9.97
N ARG A 29 -6.41 -15.77 9.05
CA ARG A 29 -6.00 -14.37 9.27
C ARG A 29 -6.58 -13.51 8.14
N ILE A 30 -7.21 -12.39 8.51
CA ILE A 30 -7.79 -11.43 7.57
C ILE A 30 -7.32 -10.03 7.98
N ILE A 31 -6.98 -9.21 7.00
CA ILE A 31 -6.68 -7.79 7.19
C ILE A 31 -7.73 -6.96 6.42
N LEU A 32 -8.28 -5.95 7.09
CA LEU A 32 -9.11 -4.92 6.50
C LEU A 32 -8.31 -3.62 6.44
N THR A 33 -8.35 -2.92 5.31
CA THR A 33 -7.66 -1.63 5.14
C THR A 33 -8.35 -0.78 4.08
N GLY A 34 -8.62 0.48 4.40
CA GLY A 34 -9.16 1.46 3.45
C GLY A 34 -8.12 2.02 2.46
N THR A 35 -6.82 1.88 2.78
CA THR A 35 -5.71 2.40 1.95
C THR A 35 -4.89 1.24 1.38
N PRO A 36 -5.23 0.71 0.19
CA PRO A 36 -4.64 -0.54 -0.27
C PRO A 36 -3.18 -0.41 -0.70
N ILE A 37 -2.73 0.74 -1.22
CA ILE A 37 -1.44 0.83 -1.95
C ILE A 37 -0.65 2.12 -1.67
N GLN A 38 -1.19 3.08 -0.93
CA GLN A 38 -0.77 4.46 -1.14
C GLN A 38 0.59 4.88 -0.59
N ASN A 39 1.31 4.16 0.30
CA ASN A 39 2.55 4.75 0.84
C ASN A 39 3.79 3.88 1.13
N LYS A 40 3.82 2.56 0.85
CA LYS A 40 5.07 1.74 0.75
C LYS A 40 4.73 0.30 0.37
N LEU A 41 5.32 -0.23 -0.71
CA LEU A 41 5.22 -1.65 -1.07
C LEU A 41 5.72 -2.59 0.05
N GLU A 42 6.60 -2.10 0.91
CA GLU A 42 7.10 -2.81 2.09
C GLU A 42 6.03 -3.05 3.15
N GLU A 43 5.12 -2.09 3.37
CA GLU A 43 3.98 -2.25 4.28
C GLU A 43 3.04 -3.33 3.75
N TYR A 44 2.86 -3.33 2.43
CA TYR A 44 2.07 -4.34 1.75
C TYR A 44 2.67 -5.74 1.91
N TRP A 45 3.99 -5.87 1.78
CA TRP A 45 4.67 -7.13 2.06
C TRP A 45 4.43 -7.60 3.50
N CYS A 46 4.52 -6.71 4.50
CA CYS A 46 4.25 -7.06 5.89
C CYS A 46 2.81 -7.57 6.10
N MET A 47 1.82 -6.93 5.47
CA MET A 47 0.42 -7.35 5.55
C MET A 47 0.20 -8.73 4.91
N VAL A 48 0.77 -8.96 3.73
CA VAL A 48 0.67 -10.25 3.04
C VAL A 48 1.40 -11.35 3.80
N ASP A 49 2.60 -11.07 4.33
CA ASP A 49 3.37 -12.04 5.14
C ASP A 49 2.62 -12.43 6.42
N PHE A 50 1.89 -11.50 7.03
CA PHE A 50 1.03 -11.84 8.16
C PHE A 50 -0.11 -12.77 7.76
N VAL A 51 -0.84 -12.46 6.67
CA VAL A 51 -2.02 -13.22 6.22
C VAL A 51 -1.63 -14.58 5.65
N TYR A 52 -0.62 -14.60 4.79
CA TYR A 52 -0.10 -15.77 4.10
C TYR A 52 1.45 -15.72 4.09
N PRO A 53 2.09 -16.25 5.16
CA PRO A 53 3.54 -16.30 5.27
C PRO A 53 4.20 -16.93 4.03
N GLU A 54 5.39 -16.46 3.67
CA GLU A 54 6.21 -16.95 2.55
C GLU A 54 5.64 -16.76 1.13
N PHE A 55 4.40 -16.30 0.97
CA PHE A 55 3.75 -16.12 -0.34
C PHE A 55 4.54 -15.21 -1.31
N LEU A 56 5.08 -14.11 -0.79
CA LEU A 56 5.92 -13.17 -1.53
C LEU A 56 7.43 -13.46 -1.39
N GLY A 57 7.80 -14.51 -0.65
CA GLY A 57 9.16 -14.81 -0.24
C GLY A 57 9.70 -13.81 0.79
N THR A 58 11.00 -13.85 1.03
CA THR A 58 11.67 -12.99 2.02
C THR A 58 11.56 -11.51 1.66
N LYS A 59 11.55 -10.64 2.68
CA LYS A 59 11.49 -9.18 2.50
C LYS A 59 12.57 -8.65 1.56
N LYS A 60 13.80 -9.17 1.68
CA LYS A 60 14.92 -8.80 0.81
C LYS A 60 14.66 -9.16 -0.66
N ARG A 61 14.15 -10.36 -0.91
CA ARG A 61 13.80 -10.82 -2.27
C ARG A 61 12.65 -10.00 -2.84
N PHE A 62 11.63 -9.72 -2.05
CA PHE A 62 10.52 -8.85 -2.44
C PHE A 62 10.99 -7.44 -2.81
N ASN A 63 11.85 -6.84 -2.00
CA ASN A 63 12.39 -5.51 -2.26
C ASN A 63 13.16 -5.46 -3.58
N ASN A 64 14.02 -6.44 -3.84
CA ASN A 64 14.82 -6.49 -5.07
C ASN A 64 13.98 -6.76 -6.32
N LEU A 65 12.97 -7.63 -6.21
CA LEU A 65 12.15 -8.02 -7.37
C LEU A 65 11.03 -7.03 -7.69
N PHE A 66 10.48 -6.36 -6.67
CA PHE A 66 9.28 -5.54 -6.81
C PHE A 66 9.50 -4.13 -6.26
N ALA A 67 9.79 -3.97 -4.97
CA ALA A 67 9.74 -2.64 -4.33
C ALA A 67 10.71 -1.63 -4.97
N ASN A 68 11.97 -2.01 -5.11
CA ASN A 68 13.02 -1.12 -5.63
C ASN A 68 12.81 -0.82 -7.13
N PRO A 69 12.59 -1.80 -8.03
CA PRO A 69 12.35 -1.50 -9.44
C PRO A 69 11.10 -0.66 -9.67
N ILE A 70 10.02 -0.89 -8.91
CA ILE A 70 8.78 -0.10 -9.04
C ILE A 70 9.03 1.32 -8.55
N LYS A 71 9.68 1.50 -7.38
CA LYS A 71 10.03 2.82 -6.85
C LYS A 71 10.92 3.60 -7.81
N CYS A 72 11.97 2.97 -8.34
CA CYS A 72 12.86 3.58 -9.32
C CYS A 72 12.21 3.90 -10.67
N GLY A 73 11.06 3.33 -11.00
CA GLY A 73 10.31 3.64 -12.22
C GLY A 73 9.21 4.69 -12.01
N MET A 74 8.98 5.13 -10.77
CA MET A 74 7.99 6.17 -10.41
C MET A 74 8.63 7.53 -10.11
N LEU A 75 9.97 7.63 -10.09
CA LEU A 75 10.65 8.92 -9.90
C LEU A 75 10.50 9.78 -11.17
N ALA A 76 10.35 11.09 -11.00
CA ALA A 76 10.09 12.01 -12.12
C ALA A 76 11.23 12.03 -13.16
N ASP A 77 12.46 11.81 -12.71
CA ASP A 77 13.72 11.76 -13.48
C ASP A 77 14.07 10.35 -13.96
N SER A 78 13.15 9.39 -13.89
CA SER A 78 13.41 8.00 -14.28
C SER A 78 13.60 7.86 -15.79
N GLU A 79 14.66 7.16 -16.19
CA GLU A 79 14.86 6.72 -17.56
C GLU A 79 13.69 5.82 -18.03
N MET A 80 13.31 5.91 -19.31
CA MET A 80 12.19 5.14 -19.87
C MET A 80 12.32 3.62 -19.67
N SER A 81 13.55 3.10 -19.67
CA SER A 81 13.83 1.69 -19.41
C SER A 81 13.40 1.27 -17.98
N LYS A 82 13.69 2.12 -16.98
CA LYS A 82 13.30 1.93 -15.57
C LYS A 82 11.78 2.06 -15.38
N VAL A 83 11.14 3.04 -16.04
CA VAL A 83 9.67 3.20 -16.01
C VAL A 83 8.98 1.95 -16.55
N ARG A 84 9.43 1.44 -17.71
CA ARG A 84 8.87 0.23 -18.32
C ARG A 84 9.08 -1.00 -17.43
N MET A 85 10.27 -1.14 -16.83
CA MET A 85 10.57 -2.20 -15.88
C MET A 85 9.66 -2.13 -14.64
N GLY A 86 9.50 -0.94 -14.05
CA GLY A 86 8.64 -0.70 -12.90
C GLY A 86 7.18 -1.08 -13.18
N LYS A 87 6.62 -0.62 -14.31
CA LYS A 87 5.27 -1.01 -14.76
C LYS A 87 5.12 -2.52 -14.93
N ARG A 88 6.10 -3.19 -15.54
CA ARG A 88 6.10 -4.66 -15.69
C ARG A 88 6.11 -5.38 -14.35
N ARG A 89 6.97 -4.96 -13.42
CA ARG A 89 7.04 -5.56 -12.07
C ARG A 89 5.76 -5.32 -11.28
N MET A 90 5.16 -4.14 -11.37
CA MET A 90 3.86 -3.83 -10.77
C MET A 90 2.76 -4.76 -11.31
N HIS A 91 2.68 -4.92 -12.64
CA HIS A 91 1.70 -5.80 -13.26
C HIS A 91 1.82 -7.25 -12.75
N VAL A 92 3.04 -7.79 -12.70
CA VAL A 92 3.29 -9.13 -12.19
C VAL A 92 2.92 -9.25 -10.71
N LEU A 93 3.22 -8.23 -9.90
CA LEU A 93 2.87 -8.22 -8.48
C LEU A 93 1.36 -8.24 -8.28
N VAL A 94 0.61 -7.37 -8.96
CA VAL A 94 -0.86 -7.31 -8.86
C VAL A 94 -1.48 -8.64 -9.28
N LYS A 95 -1.02 -9.24 -10.39
CA LYS A 95 -1.51 -10.55 -10.83
C LYS A 95 -1.23 -11.64 -9.80
N LYS A 96 -0.07 -11.62 -9.15
CA LYS A 96 0.27 -12.57 -8.08
C LYS A 96 -0.61 -12.39 -6.84
N LEU A 97 -1.05 -11.16 -6.55
CA LEU A 97 -1.85 -10.83 -5.38
C LEU A 97 -3.36 -11.02 -5.57
N ALA A 98 -3.83 -11.06 -6.82
CA ALA A 98 -5.23 -11.23 -7.17
C ALA A 98 -6.00 -12.32 -6.39
N PRO A 99 -5.45 -13.54 -6.14
CA PRO A 99 -6.20 -14.58 -5.43
C PRO A 99 -6.41 -14.32 -3.94
N ILE A 100 -5.60 -13.44 -3.32
CA ILE A 100 -5.63 -13.22 -1.87
C ILE A 100 -6.13 -11.84 -1.48
N VAL A 101 -6.29 -10.93 -2.45
CA VAL A 101 -6.63 -9.52 -2.21
C VAL A 101 -7.94 -9.21 -2.89
N GLN A 102 -8.95 -8.94 -2.07
CA GLN A 102 -10.22 -8.42 -2.52
C GLN A 102 -10.20 -6.90 -2.41
N ARG A 103 -10.31 -6.21 -3.56
CA ARG A 103 -10.40 -4.75 -3.61
C ARG A 103 -11.68 -4.35 -4.35
N ARG A 104 -12.47 -3.49 -3.73
CA ARG A 104 -13.58 -2.78 -4.34
C ARG A 104 -13.26 -1.29 -4.27
N ASP A 105 -13.47 -0.60 -5.37
CA ASP A 105 -13.31 0.85 -5.46
C ASP A 105 -14.65 1.54 -5.22
N GLU A 106 -14.64 2.87 -5.10
CA GLU A 106 -15.85 3.68 -4.93
C GLU A 106 -16.84 3.50 -6.09
N SER A 107 -16.43 2.96 -7.24
CA SER A 107 -17.29 2.79 -8.41
C SER A 107 -18.55 1.97 -8.10
N ILE A 108 -18.47 1.03 -7.14
CA ILE A 108 -19.63 0.24 -6.70
C ILE A 108 -20.71 1.09 -6.02
N LEU A 109 -20.35 2.25 -5.46
CA LEU A 109 -21.27 3.15 -4.75
C LEU A 109 -21.81 4.27 -5.64
N ARG A 110 -21.20 4.52 -6.81
CA ARG A 110 -21.61 5.59 -7.72
C ARG A 110 -23.05 5.48 -8.21
N ALA A 111 -23.60 4.27 -8.27
CA ALA A 111 -24.99 4.03 -8.65
C ALA A 111 -25.99 4.33 -7.52
N LEU A 112 -25.52 4.45 -6.27
CA LEU A 112 -26.34 4.55 -5.07
C LEU A 112 -26.20 5.89 -4.34
N LEU A 113 -25.09 6.61 -4.56
CA LEU A 113 -24.77 7.86 -3.90
C LEU A 113 -24.77 9.04 -4.88
N PRO A 114 -25.10 10.27 -4.41
CA PRO A 114 -24.89 11.49 -5.18
C PRO A 114 -23.43 11.62 -5.65
N PRO A 115 -23.19 12.36 -6.76
CA PRO A 115 -21.83 12.56 -7.26
C PRO A 115 -20.99 13.30 -6.22
N LYS A 116 -19.78 12.78 -5.99
CA LYS A 116 -18.79 13.43 -5.12
C LYS A 116 -18.36 14.77 -5.73
N GLN A 117 -18.50 15.85 -4.96
CA GLN A 117 -18.00 17.18 -5.33
C GLN A 117 -16.68 17.45 -4.61
N GLU A 118 -15.63 17.79 -5.37
CA GLU A 118 -14.31 18.14 -4.83
C GLU A 118 -13.94 19.54 -5.28
N PHE A 119 -13.53 20.40 -4.34
CA PHE A 119 -13.12 21.77 -4.60
C PHE A 119 -11.68 21.99 -4.13
N VAL A 120 -10.85 22.55 -4.99
CA VAL A 120 -9.49 22.98 -4.63
C VAL A 120 -9.49 24.51 -4.54
N LEU A 121 -9.37 25.03 -3.32
CA LEU A 121 -9.34 26.47 -3.07
C LEU A 121 -7.89 26.94 -2.96
N TYR A 122 -7.49 27.80 -3.89
CA TYR A 122 -6.19 28.45 -3.84
C TYR A 122 -6.32 29.74 -3.03
N THR A 123 -5.61 29.79 -1.90
CA THR A 123 -5.52 30.98 -1.05
C THR A 123 -4.11 31.55 -1.12
N ARG A 124 -3.99 32.87 -1.08
CA ARG A 124 -2.69 33.55 -1.01
C ARG A 124 -2.24 33.57 0.45
N LEU A 125 -0.93 33.48 0.67
CA LEU A 125 -0.34 33.74 1.99
C LEU A 125 -0.62 35.20 2.38
N SER A 126 -1.03 35.41 3.63
CA SER A 126 -1.09 36.75 4.22
C SER A 126 0.30 37.37 4.33
N GLU A 127 0.37 38.69 4.50
CA GLU A 127 1.66 39.41 4.64
C GLU A 127 2.54 38.84 5.76
N ILE A 128 1.94 38.52 6.92
CA ILE A 128 2.66 37.90 8.04
C ILE A 128 3.21 36.52 7.66
N GLN A 129 2.42 35.71 6.95
CA GLN A 129 2.88 34.39 6.50
C GLN A 129 4.01 34.50 5.47
N GLN A 130 3.99 35.51 4.60
CA GLN A 130 5.08 35.76 3.65
C GLN A 130 6.37 36.23 4.36
N CYS A 131 6.26 36.93 5.50
CA CYS A 131 7.42 37.32 6.28
C CYS A 131 8.02 36.17 7.13
N LEU A 132 7.23 35.15 7.47
CA LEU A 132 7.62 34.08 8.40
C LEU A 132 7.95 32.73 7.73
N TYR A 133 7.44 32.47 6.52
CA TYR A 133 7.66 31.23 5.75
C TYR A 133 8.42 31.51 4.46
#